data_AF-A0ABD3LGC1-F1
#
_entry.id   AF-A0ABD3LGC1-F1
#
_cell.length_a   1.000
_cell.length_b   1.000
_cell.length_c   1.000
_cell.angle_alpha   90.00
_cell.angle_beta   90.00
_cell.angle_gamma   90.00
#
_symmetry.space_group_name_H-M   'P 1'
#
loop_
_entity.id
_entity.type
_entity.pdbx_description
1 polymer ?
#
loop_
_entity_poly.entity_id
_entity_poly.type
_entity_poly.pdbx_seq_one_letter_code
_entity_poly.pdbx_strand_id
1 'polypeptide(L)'
;MMSDAPPAHYVVKIQSYSLLSKNSVDKYESGVFQAGGYKWKLVLHPNGNKSKNVKEHVSLYLSMAETSSLPSGWEVHALVRFFLLDQNKDSYSIIQDAMKKEWRFHRMKLEHGLDQFIPMKTFSDAQNGYLVDDTCVFGAEVFVMKEKSTGKGENLLMVNDAISQKHTWKVDNFSKLDKEFSESKVFIAGNQKWKIRLYPGGKGSGLGAFVSLYLALADSDTLPPGTKVFADFSLRILDQLQGRHFSGKANHWFSTSSEESGWARFLSHATFYYPNMGTLVKDICLVDAEVTVLGVVNAL
;
A
#
# COMPACT_ATOMS: atom_id res chain seq x y z
N MET A 1 10.05 14.55 39.40
CA MET A 1 9.46 15.91 39.50
C MET A 1 8.00 15.73 39.88
N MET A 2 7.48 16.51 40.81
CA MET A 2 6.06 16.44 41.21
C MET A 2 5.27 17.59 40.58
N SER A 3 3.99 17.37 40.35
CA SER A 3 3.03 18.37 39.89
C SER A 3 1.71 18.19 40.63
N ASP A 4 1.17 19.28 41.18
CA ASP A 4 -0.14 19.27 41.81
C ASP A 4 -1.27 19.40 40.76
N ALA A 5 -0.92 19.82 39.54
CA ALA A 5 -1.85 19.86 38.42
C ALA A 5 -1.96 18.49 37.73
N PRO A 6 -3.18 18.06 37.34
CA PRO A 6 -3.37 16.87 36.55
C PRO A 6 -2.80 17.02 35.12
N PRO A 7 -2.49 15.91 34.44
CA PRO A 7 -2.02 15.93 33.05
C PRO A 7 -3.04 16.59 32.12
N ALA A 8 -2.59 17.48 31.24
CA ALA A 8 -3.48 18.29 30.40
C ALA A 8 -4.26 17.48 29.35
N HIS A 9 -3.74 16.36 28.86
CA HIS A 9 -4.31 15.67 27.70
C HIS A 9 -5.10 14.42 28.03
N TYR A 10 -4.61 13.57 28.93
CA TYR A 10 -5.30 12.32 29.23
C TYR A 10 -4.94 11.72 30.59
N VAL A 11 -5.96 11.17 31.23
CA VAL A 11 -5.86 10.42 32.48
C VAL A 11 -6.67 9.14 32.35
N VAL A 12 -6.11 8.04 32.83
CA VAL A 12 -6.82 6.77 32.96
C VAL A 12 -6.71 6.27 34.40
N LYS A 13 -7.87 6.04 35.01
CA LYS A 13 -8.02 5.39 36.31
C LYS A 13 -8.32 3.92 36.10
N ILE A 14 -7.55 3.06 36.76
CA ILE A 14 -7.73 1.61 36.73
C ILE A 14 -8.12 1.19 38.13
N GLN A 15 -9.28 0.54 38.23
CA GLN A 15 -9.78 -0.04 39.47
C GLN A 15 -9.63 -1.55 39.41
N SER A 16 -9.42 -2.16 40.58
CA SER A 16 -9.16 -3.59 40.70
C SER A 16 -7.94 -4.04 39.89
N TYR A 17 -6.85 -3.27 39.94
CA TYR A 17 -5.64 -3.47 39.16
C TYR A 17 -5.09 -4.90 39.25
N SER A 18 -5.12 -5.49 40.45
CA SER A 18 -4.64 -6.85 40.69
C SER A 18 -5.33 -7.92 39.82
N LEU A 19 -6.56 -7.66 39.37
CA LEU A 19 -7.29 -8.54 38.46
C LEU A 19 -6.67 -8.61 37.07
N LEU A 20 -5.95 -7.56 36.62
CA LEU A 20 -5.22 -7.61 35.36
C LEU A 20 -4.16 -8.71 35.39
N SER A 21 -3.43 -8.83 36.49
CA SER A 21 -2.43 -9.88 36.68
C SER A 21 -3.07 -11.25 36.93
N LYS A 22 -4.08 -11.33 37.81
CA LYS A 22 -4.77 -12.61 38.12
C LYS A 22 -5.40 -13.25 36.88
N ASN A 23 -5.94 -12.44 35.97
CA ASN A 23 -6.56 -12.92 34.73
C ASN A 23 -5.57 -12.99 33.55
N SER A 24 -4.25 -12.88 33.81
CA SER A 24 -3.21 -12.97 32.77
C SER A 24 -3.36 -11.97 31.62
N VAL A 25 -3.90 -10.77 31.89
CA VAL A 25 -4.01 -9.70 30.89
C VAL A 25 -2.61 -9.26 30.46
N ASP A 26 -2.31 -9.37 29.17
CA ASP A 26 -0.99 -9.03 28.63
C ASP A 26 -0.77 -7.52 28.51
N LYS A 27 -1.79 -6.83 27.99
CA LYS A 27 -1.84 -5.36 27.91
C LYS A 27 -3.27 -4.84 28.02
N TYR A 28 -3.38 -3.62 28.49
CA TYR A 28 -4.58 -2.81 28.45
C TYR A 28 -4.35 -1.60 27.54
N GLU A 29 -5.30 -1.30 26.65
CA GLU A 29 -5.31 -0.10 25.82
C GLU A 29 -6.41 0.84 26.29
N SER A 30 -6.08 2.12 26.47
CA SER A 30 -7.06 3.14 26.84
C SER A 30 -8.01 3.50 25.71
N GLY A 31 -9.02 4.31 26.04
CA GLY A 31 -9.75 5.10 25.05
C GLY A 31 -8.83 6.03 24.25
N VAL A 32 -9.33 6.47 23.10
CA VAL A 32 -8.61 7.39 22.20
C VAL A 32 -8.76 8.82 22.72
N PHE A 33 -7.66 9.58 22.72
CA PHE A 33 -7.65 11.00 23.05
C PHE A 33 -6.88 11.81 22.01
N GLN A 34 -7.16 13.10 21.93
CA GLN A 34 -6.57 13.99 20.94
C GLN A 34 -5.56 14.95 21.58
N ALA A 35 -4.38 15.05 20.98
CA ALA A 35 -3.32 15.97 21.39
C ALA A 35 -2.43 16.31 20.20
N GLY A 36 -2.04 17.58 20.05
CA GLY A 36 -1.19 18.04 18.94
C GLY A 36 -1.72 17.71 17.55
N GLY A 37 -3.04 17.67 17.34
CA GLY A 37 -3.67 17.35 16.05
C GLY A 37 -3.83 15.86 15.75
N TYR A 38 -3.28 14.96 16.57
CA TYR A 38 -3.33 13.51 16.35
C TYR A 38 -4.10 12.80 17.45
N LYS A 39 -4.48 11.54 17.15
CA LYS A 39 -5.19 10.65 18.04
C LYS A 39 -4.23 9.64 18.67
N TRP A 40 -4.37 9.41 19.97
CA TRP A 40 -3.44 8.64 20.77
C TRP A 40 -4.18 7.69 21.71
N LYS A 41 -3.48 6.67 22.20
CA LYS A 41 -3.88 5.80 23.30
C LYS A 41 -2.72 5.59 24.26
N LEU A 42 -3.02 5.38 25.53
CA LEU A 42 -2.10 4.77 26.49
C LEU A 42 -2.17 3.25 26.38
N VAL A 43 -1.01 2.59 26.38
CA VAL A 43 -0.89 1.14 26.38
C VAL A 43 -0.11 0.73 27.62
N LEU A 44 -0.77 0.00 28.51
CA LEU A 44 -0.24 -0.44 29.79
C LEU A 44 0.03 -1.94 29.75
N HIS A 45 1.24 -2.35 30.12
CA HIS A 45 1.56 -3.73 30.43
C HIS A 45 1.74 -3.88 31.95
N PRO A 46 0.74 -4.44 32.66
CA PRO A 46 0.71 -4.41 34.12
C PRO A 46 1.80 -5.26 34.78
N ASN A 47 2.32 -6.26 34.06
CA ASN A 47 3.38 -7.18 34.52
C ASN A 47 4.63 -7.14 33.63
N GLY A 48 4.79 -6.05 32.89
CA GLY A 48 5.92 -5.84 31.97
C GLY A 48 5.60 -6.27 30.54
N ASN A 49 6.19 -5.58 29.57
CA ASN A 49 6.03 -5.92 28.16
C ASN A 49 6.79 -7.20 27.81
N LYS A 50 6.04 -8.31 27.66
CA LYS A 50 6.60 -9.62 27.31
C LYS A 50 7.33 -9.64 25.97
N SER A 51 6.87 -8.86 24.98
CA SER A 51 7.54 -8.77 23.67
C SER A 51 8.94 -8.16 23.75
N LYS A 52 9.24 -7.46 24.85
CA LYS A 52 10.54 -6.87 25.17
C LYS A 52 11.28 -7.63 26.27
N ASN A 53 10.79 -8.80 26.66
CA ASN A 53 11.32 -9.60 27.77
C ASN A 53 11.40 -8.84 29.10
N VAL A 54 10.53 -7.86 29.31
CA VAL A 54 10.47 -7.10 30.57
C VAL A 54 9.69 -7.90 31.60
N LYS A 55 10.22 -7.95 32.83
CA LYS A 55 9.59 -8.57 34.00
C LYS A 55 9.71 -7.64 35.20
N GLU A 56 8.88 -7.86 36.22
CA GLU A 56 8.91 -7.18 37.53
C GLU A 56 8.75 -5.65 37.49
N HIS A 57 8.30 -5.12 36.35
CA HIS A 57 8.03 -3.71 36.14
C HIS A 57 6.66 -3.55 35.51
N VAL A 58 6.01 -2.44 35.80
CA VAL A 58 4.93 -1.96 34.94
C VAL A 58 5.58 -1.29 33.74
N SER A 59 5.05 -1.51 32.53
CA SER A 59 5.47 -0.79 31.32
C SER A 59 4.34 0.10 30.81
N LEU A 60 4.68 1.29 30.32
CA LEU A 60 3.71 2.26 29.81
C LEU A 60 4.16 2.84 28.48
N TYR A 61 3.28 2.84 27.50
CA TYR A 61 3.52 3.32 26.15
C TYR A 61 2.42 4.29 25.70
N LEU A 62 2.77 5.10 24.72
CA LEU A 62 1.89 5.91 23.93
C LEU A 62 1.82 5.31 22.52
N SER A 63 0.61 5.12 22.00
CA SER A 63 0.33 4.56 20.69
C SER A 63 -0.46 5.56 19.84
N MET A 64 -0.08 5.76 18.58
CA MET A 64 -0.91 6.52 17.64
C MET A 64 -2.13 5.69 17.21
N ALA A 65 -3.30 6.31 17.26
CA ALA A 65 -4.56 5.72 16.83
C ALA A 65 -5.04 6.29 15.49
N GLU A 66 -5.88 5.53 14.79
CA GLU A 66 -6.57 5.96 13.57
C GLU A 66 -5.64 6.51 12.47
N THR A 67 -4.47 5.89 12.28
CA THR A 67 -3.45 6.38 11.33
C THR A 67 -3.75 6.04 9.87
N SER A 68 -4.89 5.43 9.56
CA SER A 68 -5.27 5.05 8.19
C SER A 68 -5.57 6.25 7.30
N SER A 69 -5.96 7.39 7.89
CA SER A 69 -6.21 8.64 7.18
C SER A 69 -4.96 9.51 7.00
N LEU A 70 -3.81 9.11 7.57
CA LEU A 70 -2.58 9.89 7.46
C LEU A 70 -1.92 9.67 6.09
N PRO A 71 -1.31 10.72 5.50
CA PRO A 71 -0.72 10.63 4.17
C PRO A 71 0.44 9.64 4.13
N SER A 72 0.69 9.01 2.98
CA SER A 72 1.81 8.08 2.86
C SER A 72 3.16 8.74 3.16
N GLY A 73 4.02 7.98 3.86
CA GLY A 73 5.31 8.48 4.34
C GLY A 73 5.20 9.54 5.46
N TRP A 74 4.09 9.59 6.19
CA TRP A 74 3.95 10.45 7.37
C TRP A 74 4.94 10.06 8.48
N GLU A 75 5.44 11.09 9.16
CA GLU A 75 6.21 10.98 10.39
C GLU A 75 5.78 12.07 11.35
N VAL A 76 5.47 11.68 12.59
CA VAL A 76 5.10 12.58 13.68
C VAL A 76 6.17 12.50 14.75
N HIS A 77 6.76 13.63 15.08
CA HIS A 77 7.75 13.73 16.13
C HIS A 77 7.13 14.40 17.34
N ALA A 78 7.09 13.70 18.48
CA ALA A 78 6.45 14.18 19.69
C ALA A 78 7.31 14.02 20.94
N LEU A 79 7.23 14.98 21.84
CA LEU A 79 7.68 14.87 23.22
C LEU A 79 6.51 14.39 24.08
N VAL A 80 6.77 13.41 24.94
CA VAL A 80 5.74 12.79 25.77
C VAL A 80 6.12 12.92 27.24
N ARG A 81 5.14 13.27 28.06
CA ARG A 81 5.26 13.25 29.52
C ARG A 81 4.29 12.22 30.05
N PHE A 82 4.80 11.28 30.85
CA PHE A 82 3.95 10.35 31.57
C PHE A 82 3.87 10.72 33.03
N PHE A 83 2.69 10.50 33.58
CA PHE A 83 2.33 10.85 34.94
C PHE A 83 1.78 9.63 35.67
N LEU A 84 2.08 9.54 36.96
CA LEU A 84 1.54 8.56 37.87
C LEU A 84 1.09 9.27 39.15
N LEU A 85 -0.16 9.12 39.53
CA LEU A 85 -0.72 9.81 40.70
C LEU A 85 -0.23 9.15 42.01
N ASP A 86 0.39 9.94 42.88
CA ASP A 86 0.53 9.62 44.30
C ASP A 86 -0.75 10.06 45.02
N GLN A 87 -1.62 9.09 45.30
CA GLN A 87 -2.94 9.32 45.91
C GLN A 87 -2.84 9.72 47.38
N ASN A 88 -1.71 9.48 48.04
CA ASN A 88 -1.51 9.88 49.44
C ASN A 88 -1.21 11.38 49.55
N LYS A 89 -0.56 11.95 48.52
CA LYS A 89 -0.16 13.36 48.47
C LYS A 89 -1.03 14.21 47.56
N ASP A 90 -1.95 13.60 46.82
CA ASP A 90 -2.75 14.23 45.77
C ASP A 90 -1.88 14.99 44.75
N SER A 91 -0.80 14.36 44.31
CA SER A 91 0.15 14.96 43.37
C SER A 91 0.67 13.93 42.37
N TYR A 92 1.07 14.38 41.18
CA TYR A 92 1.54 13.52 40.11
C TYR A 92 3.06 13.45 40.03
N SER A 93 3.59 12.23 40.06
CA SER A 93 4.96 11.92 39.70
C SER A 93 5.15 11.97 38.20
N ILE A 94 6.01 12.89 37.74
CA ILE A 94 6.40 13.03 36.34
C ILE A 94 7.65 12.19 36.07
N ILE A 95 7.56 11.26 35.10
CA ILE A 95 8.66 10.38 34.74
C ILE A 95 9.60 11.07 33.74
N GLN A 96 10.78 11.45 34.22
CA GLN A 96 11.76 12.24 33.46
C GLN A 96 12.35 11.51 32.26
N ASP A 97 12.47 10.18 32.30
CA ASP A 97 13.09 9.41 31.22
C ASP A 97 12.31 9.50 29.90
N ALA A 98 10.98 9.65 29.96
CA ALA A 98 10.16 9.91 28.79
C ALA A 98 10.44 11.28 28.15
N MET A 99 10.89 12.25 28.94
CA MET A 99 11.11 13.64 28.51
C MET A 99 12.49 13.87 27.86
N LYS A 100 13.43 12.94 28.01
CA LYS A 100 14.83 13.10 27.55
C LYS A 100 15.01 12.98 26.04
N LYS A 101 13.99 12.52 25.30
CA LYS A 101 14.10 12.30 23.86
C LYS A 101 12.77 12.55 23.15
N GLU A 102 12.86 13.05 21.93
CA GLU A 102 11.76 13.15 20.98
C GLU A 102 11.47 11.78 20.37
N TRP A 103 10.19 11.40 20.29
CA TRP A 103 9.76 10.12 19.74
C TRP A 103 9.22 10.31 18.33
N ARG A 104 9.82 9.59 17.38
CA ARG A 104 9.41 9.57 15.98
C ARG A 104 8.44 8.44 15.73
N PHE A 105 7.18 8.78 15.52
CA PHE A 105 6.11 7.88 15.13
C PHE A 105 5.97 7.83 13.61
N HIS A 106 5.75 6.63 13.08
CA HIS A 106 5.49 6.39 11.66
C HIS A 106 4.77 5.05 11.49
N ARG A 107 4.31 4.72 10.27
CA ARG A 107 3.56 3.48 9.98
C ARG A 107 4.17 2.20 10.57
N MET A 108 5.50 2.08 10.58
CA MET A 108 6.20 0.88 11.10
C MET A 108 6.52 0.97 12.59
N LYS A 109 6.32 2.14 13.21
CA LYS A 109 6.60 2.39 14.63
C LYS A 109 5.56 3.33 15.22
N LEU A 110 4.39 2.76 15.51
CA LEU A 110 3.24 3.48 16.08
C LEU A 110 3.32 3.66 17.60
N GLU A 111 4.20 2.91 18.27
CA GLU A 111 4.27 2.83 19.74
C GLU A 111 5.65 3.15 20.27
N HIS A 112 5.71 4.08 21.22
CA HIS A 112 6.90 4.42 22.00
C HIS A 112 6.53 4.53 23.48
N GLY A 113 7.45 4.19 24.36
CA GLY A 113 7.16 4.12 25.78
C GLY A 113 8.37 3.76 26.62
N LEU A 114 8.09 3.44 27.87
CA LEU A 114 9.06 3.03 28.86
C LEU A 114 8.81 1.57 29.23
N ASP A 115 9.75 0.72 28.79
CA ASP A 115 9.77 -0.71 29.09
C ASP A 115 9.78 -0.93 30.62
N GLN A 116 10.60 -0.18 31.36
CA GLN A 116 10.67 -0.21 32.82
C GLN A 116 10.12 1.10 33.39
N PHE A 117 8.80 1.30 33.30
CA PHE A 117 8.16 2.56 33.74
C PHE A 117 8.27 2.75 35.27
N ILE A 118 7.91 1.72 36.04
CA ILE A 118 8.08 1.69 37.49
C ILE A 118 8.28 0.24 37.96
N PRO A 119 9.22 -0.03 38.89
CA PRO A 119 9.34 -1.34 39.50
C PRO A 119 8.05 -1.73 40.23
N MET A 120 7.60 -2.97 40.10
CA MET A 120 6.36 -3.43 40.74
C MET A 120 6.40 -3.29 42.25
N LYS A 121 7.58 -3.48 42.87
CA LYS A 121 7.77 -3.29 44.32
C LYS A 121 7.47 -1.86 44.74
N THR A 122 7.99 -0.87 44.01
CA THR A 122 7.73 0.55 44.27
C THR A 122 6.28 0.91 43.99
N PHE A 123 5.70 0.38 42.92
CA PHE A 123 4.33 0.64 42.52
C PHE A 123 3.29 0.11 43.52
N SER A 124 3.53 -1.07 44.10
CA SER A 124 2.62 -1.74 45.03
C SER A 124 2.84 -1.38 46.51
N ASP A 125 3.93 -0.69 46.83
CA ASP A 125 4.18 -0.20 48.18
C ASP A 125 3.24 0.96 48.51
N ALA A 126 2.36 0.73 49.49
CA ALA A 126 1.33 1.65 49.93
C ALA A 126 1.90 3.01 50.41
N GLN A 127 3.16 3.05 50.86
CA GLN A 127 3.80 4.31 51.28
C GLN A 127 4.00 5.28 50.10
N ASN A 128 4.12 4.75 48.88
CA ASN A 128 4.33 5.54 47.68
C ASN A 128 3.02 6.07 47.04
N GLY A 129 1.86 5.57 47.49
CA GLY A 129 0.54 6.10 47.07
C GLY A 129 0.10 5.80 45.64
N TYR A 130 0.87 5.02 44.87
CA TYR A 130 0.57 4.75 43.46
C TYR A 130 -0.53 3.72 43.23
N LEU A 131 -0.65 2.74 44.12
CA LEU A 131 -1.71 1.74 44.13
C LEU A 131 -2.37 1.75 45.52
N VAL A 132 -3.52 2.41 45.62
CA VAL A 132 -4.32 2.54 46.85
C VAL A 132 -5.67 1.92 46.60
N ASP A 133 -6.14 1.05 47.50
CA ASP A 133 -7.41 0.30 47.34
C ASP A 133 -7.54 -0.39 45.97
N ASP A 134 -6.45 -1.06 45.55
CA ASP A 134 -6.31 -1.72 44.25
C ASP A 134 -6.63 -0.80 43.05
N THR A 135 -6.43 0.50 43.23
CA THR A 135 -6.73 1.54 42.26
C THR A 135 -5.49 2.39 41.98
N CYS A 136 -5.23 2.67 40.71
CA CYS A 136 -4.13 3.51 40.28
C CYS A 136 -4.56 4.45 39.14
N VAL A 137 -3.80 5.53 38.94
CA VAL A 137 -4.11 6.55 37.93
C VAL A 137 -2.84 6.92 37.15
N PHE A 138 -2.88 6.67 35.84
CA PHE A 138 -1.84 7.06 34.89
C PHE A 138 -2.31 8.25 34.06
N GLY A 139 -1.39 9.03 33.54
CA GLY A 139 -1.73 10.05 32.55
C GLY A 139 -0.60 10.39 31.61
N ALA A 140 -0.94 11.16 30.58
CA ALA A 140 -0.03 11.54 29.53
C ALA A 140 -0.26 12.98 29.06
N GLU A 141 0.83 13.62 28.66
CA GLU A 141 0.80 14.80 27.81
C GLU A 141 1.64 14.54 26.56
N VAL A 142 1.15 15.01 25.41
CA VAL A 142 1.81 14.84 24.12
C VAL A 142 1.98 16.19 23.46
N PHE A 143 3.21 16.52 23.11
CA PHE A 143 3.58 17.76 22.44
C PHE A 143 4.17 17.40 21.08
N VAL A 144 3.43 17.68 20.00
CA VAL A 144 3.93 17.45 18.65
C VAL A 144 4.88 18.58 18.29
N MET A 145 6.12 18.22 17.99
CA MET A 145 7.22 19.16 17.75
C MET A 145 7.47 19.36 16.26
N LYS A 146 7.30 18.30 15.48
CA LYS A 146 7.56 18.31 14.04
C LYS A 146 6.72 17.28 13.32
N GLU A 147 6.25 17.68 12.15
CA GLU A 147 5.57 16.81 11.21
C GLU A 147 6.37 16.76 9.91
N LYS A 148 6.50 15.56 9.35
CA LYS A 148 7.01 15.38 8.01
C LYS A 148 6.01 14.56 7.21
N SER A 149 5.61 15.08 6.06
CA SER A 149 4.97 14.32 4.99
C SER A 149 5.94 14.26 3.81
N THR A 150 6.97 13.41 3.92
CA THR A 150 8.12 13.47 2.99
C THR A 150 8.20 12.34 1.97
N GLY A 151 7.24 11.42 1.88
CA GLY A 151 7.34 10.28 0.97
C GLY A 151 6.51 10.40 -0.30
N LYS A 152 7.14 10.63 -1.46
CA LYS A 152 6.61 10.05 -2.70
C LYS A 152 6.96 8.56 -2.65
N GLY A 153 5.95 7.69 -2.63
CA GLY A 153 6.13 6.25 -2.61
C GLY A 153 5.24 5.59 -3.66
N GLU A 154 5.60 4.37 -4.05
CA GLU A 154 4.78 3.54 -4.94
C GLU A 154 4.59 2.15 -4.31
N ASN A 155 3.44 1.55 -4.58
CA ASN A 155 3.09 0.19 -4.18
C ASN A 155 3.06 -0.67 -5.44
N LEU A 156 3.92 -1.70 -5.48
CA LEU A 156 3.87 -2.74 -6.50
C LEU A 156 3.09 -3.94 -5.94
N LEU A 157 1.95 -4.23 -6.57
CA LEU A 157 1.18 -5.46 -6.35
C LEU A 157 1.50 -6.45 -7.46
N MET A 158 2.14 -7.56 -7.13
CA MET A 158 2.30 -8.70 -8.04
C MET A 158 1.12 -9.65 -7.88
N VAL A 159 0.57 -10.12 -9.00
CA VAL A 159 -0.61 -10.99 -9.04
C VAL A 159 -0.16 -12.44 -9.03
N ASN A 160 -0.48 -13.17 -7.96
CA ASN A 160 -0.36 -14.63 -7.95
C ASN A 160 -1.49 -15.26 -8.77
N ASP A 161 -1.22 -16.38 -9.43
CA ASP A 161 -2.19 -17.13 -10.24
C ASP A 161 -2.91 -16.27 -11.30
N ALA A 162 -2.15 -15.39 -11.97
CA ALA A 162 -2.68 -14.49 -12.98
C ALA A 162 -3.35 -15.26 -14.13
N ILE A 163 -4.59 -14.86 -14.46
CA ILE A 163 -5.41 -15.50 -15.48
C ILE A 163 -5.15 -14.84 -16.83
N SER A 164 -4.75 -15.64 -17.82
CA SER A 164 -4.64 -15.20 -19.21
C SER A 164 -6.03 -15.03 -19.83
N GLN A 165 -6.26 -13.89 -20.48
CA GLN A 165 -7.49 -13.60 -21.22
C GLN A 165 -7.20 -13.54 -22.71
N LYS A 166 -8.01 -14.26 -23.49
CA LYS A 166 -7.92 -14.28 -24.95
C LYS A 166 -8.99 -13.39 -25.56
N HIS A 167 -8.60 -12.56 -26.53
CA HIS A 167 -9.48 -11.76 -27.35
C HIS A 167 -9.18 -11.98 -28.84
N THR A 168 -10.22 -12.19 -29.64
CA THR A 168 -10.11 -12.32 -31.10
C THR A 168 -10.80 -11.15 -31.76
N TRP A 169 -10.07 -10.44 -32.61
CA TRP A 169 -10.55 -9.33 -33.42
C TRP A 169 -10.62 -9.75 -34.89
N LYS A 170 -11.83 -9.66 -35.44
CA LYS A 170 -12.09 -9.79 -36.88
C LYS A 170 -11.99 -8.41 -37.54
N VAL A 171 -11.01 -8.25 -38.41
CA VAL A 171 -10.78 -7.03 -39.20
C VAL A 171 -11.44 -7.23 -40.56
N ASP A 172 -12.62 -6.63 -40.74
CA ASP A 172 -13.36 -6.66 -42.00
C ASP A 172 -12.97 -5.51 -42.92
N ASN A 173 -13.05 -5.71 -44.23
CA ASN A 173 -12.70 -4.73 -45.27
C ASN A 173 -11.28 -4.18 -45.10
N PHE A 174 -10.28 -5.05 -44.91
CA PHE A 174 -8.89 -4.66 -44.60
C PHE A 174 -8.32 -3.66 -45.63
N SER A 175 -8.67 -3.83 -46.90
CA SER A 175 -8.26 -2.96 -48.00
C SER A 175 -8.71 -1.49 -47.85
N LYS A 176 -9.72 -1.22 -47.02
CA LYS A 176 -10.29 0.12 -46.78
C LYS A 176 -9.85 0.75 -45.46
N LEU A 177 -8.99 0.08 -44.69
CA LEU A 177 -8.52 0.62 -43.42
C LEU A 177 -7.70 1.90 -43.62
N ASP A 178 -7.71 2.74 -42.59
CA ASP A 178 -6.81 3.88 -42.52
C ASP A 178 -5.35 3.40 -42.63
N LYS A 179 -4.51 4.21 -43.29
CA LYS A 179 -3.09 3.95 -43.41
C LYS A 179 -2.33 4.17 -42.11
N GLU A 180 -2.86 4.98 -41.19
CA GLU A 180 -2.28 5.16 -39.86
C GLU A 180 -2.48 3.90 -39.02
N PHE A 181 -3.65 3.68 -38.43
CA PHE A 181 -3.95 2.45 -37.70
C PHE A 181 -5.45 2.20 -37.56
N SER A 182 -5.78 1.01 -37.08
CA SER A 182 -7.12 0.62 -36.67
C SER A 182 -7.07 -0.06 -35.32
N GLU A 183 -8.13 0.13 -34.53
CA GLU A 183 -8.24 -0.42 -33.18
C GLU A 183 -9.31 -1.51 -33.10
N SER A 184 -9.05 -2.53 -32.28
CA SER A 184 -10.10 -3.46 -31.86
C SER A 184 -11.11 -2.79 -30.93
N LYS A 185 -12.22 -3.48 -30.68
CA LYS A 185 -13.05 -3.17 -29.50
C LYS A 185 -12.23 -3.35 -28.23
N VAL A 186 -12.60 -2.59 -27.20
CA VAL A 186 -12.00 -2.73 -25.87
C VAL A 186 -12.35 -4.09 -25.29
N PHE A 187 -11.35 -4.76 -24.70
CA PHE A 187 -11.53 -5.99 -23.93
C PHE A 187 -10.84 -5.88 -22.57
N ILE A 188 -11.25 -6.72 -21.62
CA ILE A 188 -10.77 -6.66 -20.24
C ILE A 188 -9.84 -7.84 -19.96
N ALA A 189 -8.67 -7.56 -19.42
CA ALA A 189 -7.75 -8.58 -18.90
C ALA A 189 -7.09 -8.07 -17.61
N GLY A 190 -7.14 -8.86 -16.54
CA GLY A 190 -6.58 -8.49 -15.24
C GLY A 190 -7.10 -7.16 -14.68
N ASN A 191 -8.41 -6.91 -14.82
CA ASN A 191 -9.08 -5.65 -14.45
C ASN A 191 -8.56 -4.39 -15.18
N GLN A 192 -7.82 -4.56 -16.28
CA GLN A 192 -7.35 -3.48 -17.13
C GLN A 192 -8.04 -3.54 -18.50
N LYS A 193 -8.24 -2.37 -19.11
CA LYS A 193 -8.87 -2.24 -20.43
C LYS A 193 -7.80 -2.20 -21.52
N TRP A 194 -7.93 -3.07 -22.51
CA TRP A 194 -6.95 -3.24 -23.58
C TRP A 194 -7.59 -3.09 -24.95
N LYS A 195 -6.77 -2.73 -25.94
CA LYS A 195 -7.10 -2.75 -27.37
C LYS A 195 -5.91 -3.31 -28.16
N ILE A 196 -6.21 -3.89 -29.31
CA ILE A 196 -5.20 -4.24 -30.32
C ILE A 196 -5.14 -3.08 -31.31
N ARG A 197 -3.93 -2.59 -31.62
CA ARG A 197 -3.65 -1.60 -32.68
C ARG A 197 -2.96 -2.29 -33.84
N LEU A 198 -3.59 -2.24 -35.02
CA LEU A 198 -3.06 -2.77 -36.26
C LEU A 198 -2.72 -1.61 -37.20
N TYR A 199 -1.51 -1.61 -37.74
CA TYR A 199 -1.02 -0.61 -38.69
C TYR A 199 -0.83 -1.30 -40.05
N PRO A 200 -1.80 -1.19 -41.00
CA PRO A 200 -1.73 -1.89 -42.27
C PRO A 200 -0.51 -1.47 -43.10
N GLY A 201 -0.18 -0.17 -43.08
CA GLY A 201 0.98 0.40 -43.74
C GLY A 201 2.29 0.25 -42.94
N GLY A 202 2.22 -0.28 -41.72
CA GLY A 202 3.35 -0.41 -40.81
C GLY A 202 3.61 0.84 -39.97
N LYS A 203 4.43 0.68 -38.93
CA LYS A 203 4.84 1.71 -37.98
C LYS A 203 6.35 1.68 -37.80
N GLY A 204 6.98 2.85 -37.63
CA GLY A 204 8.40 2.96 -37.33
C GLY A 204 9.27 2.22 -38.35
N SER A 205 10.10 1.27 -37.89
CA SER A 205 11.01 0.50 -38.75
C SER A 205 10.34 -0.51 -39.69
N GLY A 206 9.02 -0.69 -39.60
CA GLY A 206 8.22 -1.50 -40.52
C GLY A 206 7.39 -0.70 -41.51
N LEU A 207 7.41 0.62 -41.44
CA LEU A 207 6.64 1.50 -42.31
C LEU A 207 6.90 1.19 -43.80
N GLY A 208 5.84 1.01 -44.58
CA GLY A 208 5.86 0.77 -46.02
C GLY A 208 6.14 -0.67 -46.45
N ALA A 209 6.50 -1.58 -45.54
CA ALA A 209 6.89 -2.95 -45.91
C ALA A 209 6.32 -4.05 -45.02
N PHE A 210 5.74 -3.69 -43.87
CA PHE A 210 5.22 -4.64 -42.88
C PHE A 210 3.84 -4.19 -42.40
N VAL A 211 3.01 -5.16 -42.03
CA VAL A 211 1.91 -4.92 -41.08
C VAL A 211 2.52 -4.89 -39.68
N SER A 212 2.22 -3.87 -38.89
CA SER A 212 2.64 -3.78 -37.49
C SER A 212 1.47 -4.07 -36.55
N LEU A 213 1.79 -4.63 -35.39
CA LEU A 213 0.79 -5.10 -34.44
C LEU A 213 1.23 -4.80 -33.01
N TYR A 214 0.35 -4.13 -32.26
CA TYR A 214 0.61 -3.66 -30.91
C TYR A 214 -0.57 -3.94 -29.98
N LEU A 215 -0.26 -4.18 -28.71
CA LEU A 215 -1.22 -4.15 -27.61
C LEU A 215 -1.14 -2.76 -26.97
N ALA A 216 -2.28 -2.16 -26.67
CA ALA A 216 -2.36 -0.85 -26.03
C ALA A 216 -3.34 -0.84 -24.86
N LEU A 217 -3.04 -0.04 -23.84
CA LEU A 217 -4.01 0.32 -22.81
C LEU A 217 -5.10 1.20 -23.44
N ALA A 218 -6.36 0.85 -23.23
CA ALA A 218 -7.49 1.59 -23.80
C ALA A 218 -7.73 2.95 -23.11
N ASP A 219 -7.36 3.04 -21.84
CA ASP A 219 -7.70 4.12 -20.92
C ASP A 219 -6.43 4.79 -20.34
N SER A 220 -5.31 4.78 -21.08
CA SER A 220 -3.98 5.26 -20.66
C SER A 220 -4.00 6.69 -20.11
N ASP A 221 -4.83 7.56 -20.70
CA ASP A 221 -4.98 8.98 -20.33
C ASP A 221 -5.75 9.18 -19.01
N THR A 222 -6.53 8.18 -18.58
CA THR A 222 -7.33 8.25 -17.36
C THR A 222 -6.67 7.55 -16.17
N LEU A 223 -5.49 6.96 -16.39
CA LEU A 223 -4.73 6.32 -15.32
C LEU A 223 -4.29 7.36 -14.28
N PRO A 224 -4.39 7.04 -12.98
CA PRO A 224 -3.81 7.88 -11.95
C PRO A 224 -2.31 8.13 -12.21
N PRO A 225 -1.79 9.33 -11.89
CA PRO A 225 -0.38 9.63 -12.04
C PRO A 225 0.50 8.60 -11.31
N GLY A 226 1.49 8.07 -12.02
CA GLY A 226 2.42 7.07 -11.50
C GLY A 226 1.95 5.61 -11.64
N THR A 227 0.74 5.36 -12.16
CA THR A 227 0.29 3.99 -12.41
C THR A 227 1.09 3.32 -13.54
N LYS A 228 1.51 2.08 -13.29
CA LYS A 228 2.12 1.20 -14.31
C LYS A 228 1.49 -0.18 -14.25
N VAL A 229 1.27 -0.81 -15.39
CA VAL A 229 0.70 -2.15 -15.51
C VAL A 229 1.72 -3.06 -16.18
N PHE A 230 2.18 -4.10 -15.49
CA PHE A 230 3.04 -5.12 -16.06
C PHE A 230 2.17 -6.25 -16.62
N ALA A 231 2.30 -6.52 -17.91
CA ALA A 231 1.57 -7.61 -18.56
C ALA A 231 2.48 -8.45 -19.45
N ASP A 232 2.28 -9.77 -19.41
CA ASP A 232 2.75 -10.71 -20.43
C ASP A 232 1.64 -10.82 -21.48
N PHE A 233 2.01 -10.75 -22.76
CA PHE A 233 1.05 -10.83 -23.84
C PHE A 233 1.61 -11.52 -25.08
N SER A 234 0.70 -12.12 -25.84
CA SER A 234 0.99 -12.60 -27.19
C SER A 234 -0.02 -12.03 -28.19
N LEU A 235 0.47 -11.61 -29.36
CA LEU A 235 -0.36 -11.18 -30.47
C LEU A 235 -0.16 -12.13 -31.64
N ARG A 236 -1.22 -12.44 -32.38
CA ARG A 236 -1.19 -13.38 -33.51
C ARG A 236 -2.00 -12.87 -34.68
N ILE A 237 -1.48 -13.03 -35.89
CA ILE A 237 -2.27 -12.98 -37.13
C ILE A 237 -2.54 -14.42 -37.54
N LEU A 238 -3.83 -14.77 -37.66
CA LEU A 238 -4.23 -16.14 -37.93
C LEU A 238 -4.17 -16.44 -39.43
N ASP A 239 -3.45 -17.49 -39.78
CA ASP A 239 -3.66 -18.22 -41.04
C ASP A 239 -5.01 -18.95 -40.98
N GLN A 240 -5.94 -18.49 -41.81
CA GLN A 240 -7.32 -18.97 -41.92
C GLN A 240 -7.47 -20.21 -42.82
N LEU A 241 -6.41 -20.64 -43.49
CA LEU A 241 -6.43 -21.77 -44.43
C LEU A 241 -5.80 -23.03 -43.84
N GLN A 242 -4.64 -22.89 -43.19
CA GLN A 242 -3.86 -24.04 -42.70
C GLN A 242 -3.59 -24.00 -41.19
N GLY A 243 -4.04 -22.96 -40.49
CA GLY A 243 -3.87 -22.82 -39.05
C GLY A 243 -2.43 -22.51 -38.62
N ARG A 244 -1.51 -22.18 -39.56
CA ARG A 244 -0.13 -21.82 -39.25
C ARG A 244 -0.03 -20.33 -38.91
N HIS A 245 -0.41 -20.00 -37.69
CA HIS A 245 -0.48 -18.61 -37.23
C HIS A 245 0.90 -17.96 -37.07
N PHE A 246 0.97 -16.65 -37.31
CA PHE A 246 2.15 -15.84 -37.03
C PHE A 246 1.98 -15.20 -35.66
N SER A 247 2.92 -15.39 -34.74
CA SER A 247 2.80 -14.93 -33.36
C SER A 247 4.04 -14.20 -32.86
N GLY A 248 3.83 -13.22 -32.00
CA GLY A 248 4.86 -12.61 -31.17
C GLY A 248 4.44 -12.69 -29.70
N LYS A 249 5.40 -12.93 -28.81
CA LYS A 249 5.19 -12.91 -27.35
C LYS A 249 6.18 -11.96 -26.70
N ALA A 250 5.70 -11.15 -25.75
CA ALA A 250 6.51 -10.21 -25.00
C ALA A 250 5.90 -9.96 -23.62
N ASN A 251 6.63 -9.26 -22.76
CA ASN A 251 6.07 -8.60 -21.60
C ASN A 251 6.48 -7.13 -21.62
N HIS A 252 5.69 -6.28 -20.96
CA HIS A 252 5.93 -4.85 -20.97
C HIS A 252 5.32 -4.14 -19.75
N TRP A 253 5.94 -3.03 -19.35
CA TRP A 253 5.39 -2.09 -18.38
C TRP A 253 4.63 -0.98 -19.12
N PHE A 254 3.31 -1.10 -19.13
CA PHE A 254 2.43 -0.11 -19.72
C PHE A 254 2.16 1.04 -18.74
N SER A 255 2.14 2.27 -19.25
CA SER A 255 1.83 3.48 -18.48
C SER A 255 1.30 4.57 -19.42
N THR A 256 0.90 5.72 -18.90
CA THR A 256 0.52 6.89 -19.73
C THR A 256 1.65 7.33 -20.68
N SER A 257 2.93 7.16 -20.29
CA SER A 257 4.08 7.49 -21.15
C SER A 257 4.55 6.33 -22.05
N SER A 258 3.98 5.14 -21.86
CA SER A 258 4.33 3.93 -22.60
C SER A 258 3.07 3.07 -22.76
N GLU A 259 2.09 3.63 -23.46
CA GLU A 259 0.74 3.07 -23.51
C GLU A 259 0.59 1.82 -24.37
N GLU A 260 1.55 1.56 -25.26
CA GLU A 260 1.53 0.44 -26.19
C GLU A 260 2.88 -0.26 -26.30
N SER A 261 2.83 -1.56 -26.64
CA SER A 261 4.00 -2.39 -26.90
C SER A 261 3.66 -3.49 -27.91
N GLY A 262 4.62 -3.87 -28.74
CA GLY A 262 4.41 -4.77 -29.87
C GLY A 262 5.52 -4.70 -30.90
N TRP A 263 5.19 -5.02 -32.15
CA TRP A 263 6.18 -5.23 -33.21
C TRP A 263 5.92 -4.33 -34.41
N ALA A 264 6.86 -3.42 -34.66
CA ALA A 264 6.91 -2.60 -35.87
C ALA A 264 7.01 -3.47 -37.13
N ARG A 265 7.73 -4.59 -37.07
CA ARG A 265 7.93 -5.52 -38.20
C ARG A 265 7.27 -6.87 -37.89
N PHE A 266 5.97 -6.88 -37.61
CA PHE A 266 5.26 -8.10 -37.21
C PHE A 266 5.17 -9.10 -38.37
N LEU A 267 4.62 -8.68 -39.51
CA LEU A 267 4.56 -9.54 -40.71
C LEU A 267 4.82 -8.73 -41.98
N SER A 268 5.69 -9.22 -42.86
CA SER A 268 6.00 -8.52 -44.11
C SER A 268 4.77 -8.46 -45.02
N HIS A 269 4.62 -7.39 -45.81
CA HIS A 269 3.54 -7.29 -46.80
C HIS A 269 3.62 -8.42 -47.83
N ALA A 270 4.82 -8.80 -48.25
CA ALA A 270 5.03 -9.92 -49.17
C ALA A 270 4.45 -11.23 -48.64
N THR A 271 4.54 -11.47 -47.32
CA THR A 271 3.93 -12.62 -46.66
C THR A 271 2.43 -12.42 -46.41
N PHE A 272 2.04 -11.26 -45.89
CA PHE A 272 0.67 -10.97 -45.46
C PHE A 272 -0.34 -10.99 -46.62
N TYR A 273 0.06 -10.50 -47.80
CA TYR A 273 -0.80 -10.47 -48.99
C TYR A 273 -0.66 -11.72 -49.86
N TYR A 274 0.21 -12.67 -49.51
CA TYR A 274 0.40 -13.86 -50.32
C TYR A 274 -0.83 -14.78 -50.21
N PRO A 275 -1.54 -15.10 -51.31
CA PRO A 275 -2.83 -15.79 -51.23
C PRO A 275 -2.82 -17.13 -50.46
N ASN A 276 -1.70 -17.86 -50.51
CA ASN A 276 -1.57 -19.17 -49.87
C ASN A 276 -1.15 -19.10 -48.39
N MET A 277 -0.88 -17.90 -47.84
CA MET A 277 -0.55 -17.75 -46.41
C MET A 277 -1.78 -17.66 -45.52
N GLY A 278 -2.98 -17.45 -46.08
CA GLY A 278 -4.24 -17.44 -45.34
C GLY A 278 -4.40 -16.31 -44.31
N THR A 279 -3.49 -15.34 -44.27
CA THR A 279 -3.51 -14.21 -43.34
C THR A 279 -4.56 -13.16 -43.68
N LEU A 280 -4.88 -13.03 -44.98
CA LEU A 280 -5.95 -12.18 -45.49
C LEU A 280 -6.83 -12.99 -46.46
N VAL A 281 -8.06 -13.32 -46.05
CA VAL A 281 -9.00 -14.13 -46.83
C VAL A 281 -10.29 -13.35 -47.03
N LYS A 282 -10.71 -13.14 -48.29
CA LYS A 282 -11.91 -12.35 -48.63
C LYS A 282 -11.91 -10.96 -47.97
N ASP A 283 -10.75 -10.31 -47.95
CA ASP A 283 -10.52 -9.01 -47.31
C ASP A 283 -10.77 -8.98 -45.79
N ILE A 284 -10.64 -10.15 -45.14
CA ILE A 284 -10.77 -10.33 -43.69
C ILE A 284 -9.45 -10.83 -43.12
N CYS A 285 -8.97 -10.15 -42.07
CA CYS A 285 -7.83 -10.56 -41.25
C CYS A 285 -8.31 -10.89 -39.83
N LEU A 286 -7.85 -12.00 -39.26
CA LEU A 286 -8.15 -12.38 -37.87
C LEU A 286 -6.91 -12.16 -37.01
N VAL A 287 -7.10 -11.46 -35.90
CA VAL A 287 -6.04 -11.13 -34.96
C VAL A 287 -6.41 -11.64 -33.57
N ASP A 288 -5.53 -12.41 -32.95
CA ASP A 288 -5.68 -12.82 -31.55
C ASP A 288 -4.75 -12.00 -30.65
N ALA A 289 -5.23 -11.66 -29.47
CA ALA A 289 -4.43 -11.22 -28.33
C ALA A 289 -4.68 -12.13 -27.14
N GLU A 290 -3.63 -12.60 -26.48
CA GLU A 290 -3.70 -13.19 -25.15
C GLU A 290 -2.92 -12.30 -24.20
N VAL A 291 -3.55 -11.89 -23.09
CA VAL A 291 -2.99 -10.92 -22.15
C VAL A 291 -3.14 -11.45 -20.73
N THR A 292 -2.05 -11.41 -19.98
CA THR A 292 -1.98 -11.76 -18.57
C THR A 292 -1.37 -10.60 -17.79
N VAL A 293 -2.14 -9.97 -16.91
CA VAL A 293 -1.62 -8.89 -16.04
C VAL A 293 -0.91 -9.53 -14.85
N LEU A 294 0.38 -9.25 -14.74
CA LEU A 294 1.28 -9.84 -13.74
C LEU A 294 1.53 -8.90 -12.56
N GLY A 295 1.38 -7.59 -12.75
CA GLY A 295 1.51 -6.63 -11.66
C GLY A 295 1.00 -5.24 -11.97
N VAL A 296 0.69 -4.49 -10.92
CA VAL A 296 0.25 -3.09 -11.00
C VAL A 296 1.01 -2.27 -9.98
N VAL A 297 1.57 -1.15 -10.43
CA VAL A 297 2.17 -0.11 -9.59
C VAL A 297 1.15 1.01 -9.43
N ASN A 298 0.92 1.47 -8.21
CA ASN A 298 0.14 2.67 -7.91
C ASN A 298 0.91 3.58 -6.94
N ALA A 299 0.62 4.88 -6.95
CA ALA A 299 1.14 5.78 -5.92
C ALA A 299 0.61 5.39 -4.52
N LEU A 300 1.47 5.51 -3.50
CA LEU A 300 1.13 5.28 -2.09
C LEU A 300 0.38 6.46 -1.47
#